data_AF-A0A1C5Q5M5-F1
#
_entry.id   AF-A0A1C5Q5M5-F1
#
_cell.length_a   1.000
_cell.length_b   1.000
_cell.length_c   1.000
_cell.angle_alpha   90.00
_cell.angle_beta   90.00
_cell.angle_gamma   90.00
#
_symmetry.space_group_name_H-M   'P 1'
#
loop_
_entity.id
_entity.type
_entity.pdbx_description
1 polymer ?
#
loop_
_entity_poly.entity_id
_entity_poly.type
_entity_poly.pdbx_seq_one_letter_code
_entity_poly.pdbx_strand_id
1 'polypeptide(L)'
;MNFVIYTADCTGNKANCDYPHRVEVDSADVLQEAVKKDHVCAEYKGNYRSKDNFVTSNAIVMDVDNDHTDEPLEFITEAKMDEMFPDIDYCLVPSRHHMLPKGSHPAAPRFHVIFPVEAINNADEYAKVKEVLYKKYPFFDGNVLDAAKFLFGCDVSEVTWHEGWMSIMDDLSDGDLVMGAPEEDEEFDAPAHSGPILEGSRNKTLNHYAYRDLCFIVQTRIKAG
;
A
#
# COMPACT_ATOMS: atom_id res chain seq x y z
N MET A 1 -8.11 -8.09 -10.32
CA MET A 1 -7.22 -6.94 -10.03
C MET A 1 -6.54 -6.43 -11.31
N ASN A 2 -6.32 -5.11 -11.48
CA ASN A 2 -5.49 -4.57 -12.59
C ASN A 2 -4.80 -3.24 -12.20
N PHE A 3 -3.58 -3.01 -12.70
CA PHE A 3 -2.86 -1.75 -12.48
C PHE A 3 -1.82 -1.48 -13.57
N VAL A 4 -1.18 -0.31 -13.53
CA VAL A 4 -0.17 0.08 -14.52
C VAL A 4 1.17 0.32 -13.84
N ILE A 5 2.24 -0.21 -14.44
CA ILE A 5 3.61 0.20 -14.12
C ILE A 5 4.34 0.66 -15.37
N TYR A 6 5.37 1.46 -15.18
CA TYR A 6 6.19 2.00 -16.26
C TYR A 6 7.62 1.51 -16.08
N THR A 7 8.16 0.85 -17.10
CA THR A 7 9.51 0.25 -17.06
C THR A 7 10.52 1.08 -17.86
N ALA A 8 11.77 1.03 -17.42
CA ALA A 8 12.91 1.64 -18.10
C ALA A 8 13.49 0.70 -19.18
N ASP A 9 14.38 1.24 -20.02
CA ASP A 9 15.21 0.44 -20.94
C ASP A 9 16.43 -0.20 -20.27
N CYS A 10 16.71 0.17 -19.02
CA CYS A 10 17.85 -0.30 -18.25
C CYS A 10 17.41 -1.00 -16.94
N THR A 11 18.37 -1.65 -16.27
CA THR A 11 18.18 -2.28 -14.96
C THR A 11 19.35 -1.91 -14.05
N GLY A 12 19.09 -1.64 -12.77
CA GLY A 12 20.12 -1.31 -11.79
C GLY A 12 20.63 0.13 -11.84
N ASN A 13 19.98 1.04 -12.58
CA ASN A 13 20.43 2.41 -12.75
C ASN A 13 19.63 3.39 -11.89
N LYS A 14 20.10 3.63 -10.67
CA LYS A 14 19.47 4.56 -9.71
C LYS A 14 19.35 6.01 -10.25
N ALA A 15 20.23 6.42 -11.16
CA ALA A 15 20.20 7.76 -11.75
C ALA A 15 19.19 7.87 -12.90
N ASN A 16 18.57 6.78 -13.32
CA ASN A 16 17.58 6.79 -14.39
C ASN A 16 16.29 7.51 -13.94
N CYS A 17 15.86 8.42 -14.81
CA CYS A 17 14.60 9.14 -14.66
C CYS A 17 13.64 8.83 -15.81
N ASP A 18 14.01 8.07 -16.84
CA ASP A 18 13.17 7.82 -18.01
C ASP A 18 12.49 6.44 -17.95
N TYR A 19 11.16 6.41 -18.02
CA TYR A 19 10.34 5.20 -17.92
C TYR A 19 9.29 5.15 -19.05
N PRO A 20 9.71 4.91 -20.31
CA PRO A 20 8.85 5.09 -21.47
C PRO A 20 7.86 3.94 -21.73
N HIS A 21 8.04 2.78 -21.09
CA HIS A 21 7.27 1.57 -21.41
C HIS A 21 6.14 1.35 -20.43
N ARG A 22 4.92 1.70 -20.86
CA ARG A 22 3.70 1.42 -20.10
C ARG A 22 3.36 -0.07 -20.16
N VAL A 23 3.18 -0.70 -19.01
CA VAL A 23 2.77 -2.10 -18.87
C VAL A 23 1.46 -2.16 -18.10
N GLU A 24 0.42 -2.69 -18.73
CA GLU A 24 -0.82 -3.03 -18.04
C GLU A 24 -0.64 -4.40 -17.39
N VAL A 25 -0.71 -4.43 -16.07
CA VAL A 25 -0.55 -5.63 -15.27
C VAL A 25 -1.92 -6.15 -14.88
N ASP A 26 -2.25 -7.33 -15.40
CA ASP A 26 -3.52 -8.03 -15.17
C ASP A 26 -3.34 -9.45 -14.61
N SER A 27 -2.08 -9.86 -14.41
CA SER A 27 -1.72 -11.20 -13.96
C SER A 27 -0.33 -11.22 -13.32
N ALA A 28 -0.08 -12.25 -12.51
CA ALA A 28 1.21 -12.51 -11.87
C ALA A 28 2.35 -12.65 -12.89
N ASP A 29 2.11 -13.36 -14.01
CA ASP A 29 3.11 -13.58 -15.06
C ASP A 29 3.54 -12.26 -15.72
N VAL A 30 2.59 -11.36 -16.01
CA VAL A 30 2.88 -10.04 -16.58
C VAL A 30 3.65 -9.18 -15.58
N LEU A 31 3.26 -9.22 -14.30
CA LEU A 31 3.99 -8.52 -13.24
C LEU A 31 5.43 -9.04 -13.15
N GLN A 32 5.61 -10.36 -13.10
CA GLN A 32 6.91 -11.02 -13.00
C GLN A 32 7.85 -10.65 -14.15
N GLU A 33 7.37 -10.60 -15.39
CA GLU A 33 8.19 -10.18 -16.52
C GLU A 33 8.54 -8.69 -16.45
N ALA A 34 7.62 -7.85 -16.00
CA ALA A 34 7.82 -6.41 -15.98
C ALA A 34 8.80 -5.97 -14.87
N VAL A 35 8.76 -6.60 -13.70
CA VAL A 35 9.64 -6.28 -12.54
C VAL A 35 11.10 -6.70 -12.76
N LYS A 36 11.43 -7.44 -13.83
CA LYS A 36 12.82 -7.70 -14.24
C LYS A 36 13.57 -6.41 -14.61
N LYS A 37 12.83 -5.36 -14.96
CA LYS A 37 13.36 -4.04 -15.30
C LYS A 37 13.14 -3.06 -14.17
N ASP A 38 13.98 -2.03 -14.15
CA ASP A 38 13.78 -0.85 -13.32
C ASP A 38 12.42 -0.22 -13.64
N HIS A 39 11.61 0.07 -12.62
CA HIS A 39 10.22 0.47 -12.84
C HIS A 39 9.68 1.44 -11.78
N VAL A 40 8.54 2.04 -12.11
CA VAL A 40 7.76 2.96 -11.28
C VAL A 40 6.27 2.64 -11.41
N CYS A 41 5.50 2.99 -10.39
CA CYS A 41 4.04 2.75 -10.34
C CYS A 41 3.20 4.00 -10.71
N ALA A 42 3.83 5.03 -11.26
CA ALA A 42 3.14 6.27 -11.63
C ALA A 42 3.55 6.73 -13.03
N GLU A 43 2.63 7.39 -13.71
CA GLU A 43 2.87 8.07 -14.96
C GLU A 43 3.49 9.44 -14.71
N TYR A 44 4.48 9.80 -15.54
CA TYR A 44 5.11 11.12 -15.49
C TYR A 44 5.08 11.78 -16.86
N LYS A 45 4.93 13.10 -16.87
CA LYS A 45 4.97 13.93 -18.07
C LYS A 45 6.28 13.71 -18.83
N GLY A 46 6.17 13.28 -20.08
CA GLY A 46 7.33 12.99 -20.92
C GLY A 46 8.18 11.82 -20.41
N ASN A 47 7.58 10.89 -19.65
CA ASN A 47 8.22 9.72 -19.06
C ASN A 47 9.32 10.03 -18.04
N TYR A 48 9.49 11.30 -17.67
CA TYR A 48 10.56 11.75 -16.79
C TYR A 48 10.10 11.79 -15.33
N ARG A 49 10.54 10.81 -14.53
CA ARG A 49 10.27 10.64 -13.10
C ARG A 49 10.69 11.86 -12.29
N SER A 50 9.71 12.61 -11.81
CA SER A 50 9.85 13.64 -10.79
C SER A 50 8.47 13.92 -10.17
N LYS A 51 8.45 14.45 -8.94
CA LYS A 51 7.18 14.88 -8.31
C LYS A 51 6.43 15.89 -9.20
N ASP A 52 7.15 16.87 -9.75
CA ASP A 52 6.57 17.93 -10.59
C ASP A 52 5.98 17.43 -11.91
N ASN A 53 6.45 16.27 -12.39
CA ASN A 53 5.95 15.64 -13.60
C ASN A 53 4.88 14.58 -13.35
N PHE A 54 4.50 14.30 -12.09
CA PHE A 54 3.49 13.28 -11.79
C PHE A 54 2.16 13.57 -12.52
N VAL A 55 1.62 12.57 -13.19
CA VAL A 55 0.36 12.66 -13.94
C VAL A 55 -0.74 11.86 -13.24
N THR A 56 -0.50 10.56 -13.02
CA THR A 56 -1.48 9.67 -12.40
C THR A 56 -0.84 8.40 -11.88
N SER A 57 -1.47 7.74 -10.93
CA SER A 57 -1.13 6.38 -10.51
C SER A 57 -2.38 5.64 -10.05
N ASN A 58 -2.55 4.40 -10.48
CA ASN A 58 -3.57 3.47 -9.98
C ASN A 58 -2.96 2.33 -9.16
N ALA A 59 -1.77 2.56 -8.59
CA ALA A 59 -1.04 1.58 -7.78
C ALA A 59 -0.21 2.28 -6.70
N ILE A 60 -0.48 1.96 -5.44
CA ILE A 60 0.32 2.43 -4.31
C ILE A 60 1.39 1.40 -4.01
N VAL A 61 2.66 1.83 -3.99
CA VAL A 61 3.78 0.95 -3.62
C VAL A 61 4.33 1.31 -2.24
N MET A 62 4.45 0.31 -1.37
CA MET A 62 5.09 0.39 -0.05
C MET A 62 6.19 -0.68 0.06
N ASP A 63 7.27 -0.38 0.78
CA ASP A 63 8.37 -1.34 0.98
C ASP A 63 8.24 -2.01 2.36
N VAL A 64 8.45 -3.32 2.42
CA VAL A 64 8.56 -4.11 3.66
C VAL A 64 9.99 -4.60 3.77
N ASP A 65 10.80 -3.93 4.59
CA ASP A 65 12.22 -4.24 4.76
C ASP A 65 12.52 -5.11 6.00
N ASN A 66 11.55 -5.26 6.91
CA ASN A 66 11.69 -5.94 8.20
C ASN A 66 12.78 -5.38 9.13
N ASP A 67 13.24 -4.15 8.90
CA ASP A 67 14.27 -3.51 9.73
C ASP A 67 13.74 -2.99 11.10
N HIS A 68 12.46 -3.22 11.42
CA HIS A 68 11.84 -2.83 12.70
C HIS A 68 12.13 -3.83 13.84
N THR A 69 12.64 -5.02 13.53
CA THR A 69 12.96 -6.07 14.50
C THR A 69 14.08 -6.96 13.96
N ASP A 70 14.87 -7.55 14.86
CA ASP A 70 15.84 -8.59 14.51
C ASP A 70 15.29 -10.00 14.79
N GLU A 71 14.09 -10.11 15.37
CA GLU A 71 13.47 -11.36 15.77
C GLU A 71 12.71 -12.01 14.59
N PRO A 72 13.13 -13.20 14.11
CA PRO A 72 12.52 -13.80 12.91
C PRO A 72 11.04 -14.11 13.02
N LEU A 73 10.53 -14.31 14.24
CA LEU A 73 9.11 -14.53 14.50
C LEU A 73 8.27 -13.26 14.35
N GLU A 74 8.89 -12.08 14.45
CA GLU A 74 8.23 -10.79 14.31
C GLU A 74 8.23 -10.29 12.87
N PHE A 75 9.12 -10.81 12.01
CA PHE A 75 9.17 -10.47 10.58
C PHE A 75 7.80 -10.57 9.90
N ILE A 76 7.48 -9.58 9.10
CA ILE A 76 6.37 -9.57 8.15
C ILE A 76 6.75 -10.48 6.98
N THR A 77 6.07 -11.62 6.91
CA THR A 77 6.19 -12.63 5.86
C THR A 77 5.00 -12.54 4.91
N GLU A 78 5.06 -13.23 3.77
CA GLU A 78 3.91 -13.38 2.86
C GLU A 78 2.68 -13.91 3.60
N ALA A 79 2.85 -14.94 4.44
CA ALA A 79 1.76 -15.49 5.25
C ALA A 79 1.15 -14.47 6.23
N LYS A 80 1.97 -13.59 6.84
CA LYS A 80 1.44 -12.52 7.70
C LYS A 80 0.72 -11.44 6.88
N MET A 81 1.17 -11.15 5.66
CA MET A 81 0.45 -10.25 4.76
C MET A 81 -0.93 -10.83 4.41
N ASP A 82 -1.01 -12.13 4.09
CA ASP A 82 -2.29 -12.82 3.85
C ASP A 82 -3.22 -12.79 5.07
N GLU A 83 -2.67 -12.94 6.27
CA GLU A 83 -3.46 -12.85 7.52
C GLU A 83 -3.94 -11.42 7.83
N MET A 84 -3.13 -10.41 7.52
CA MET A 84 -3.46 -9.00 7.78
C MET A 84 -4.41 -8.41 6.73
N PHE A 85 -4.28 -8.83 5.48
CA PHE A 85 -4.97 -8.28 4.32
C PHE A 85 -5.75 -9.35 3.53
N PRO A 86 -6.56 -10.20 4.19
CA PRO A 86 -7.21 -11.34 3.54
C PRO A 86 -8.27 -10.94 2.51
N ASP A 87 -8.80 -9.71 2.63
CA ASP A 87 -9.87 -9.19 1.79
C ASP A 87 -9.40 -8.09 0.84
N ILE A 88 -8.11 -7.71 0.87
CA ILE A 88 -7.57 -6.58 0.12
C ILE A 88 -6.79 -7.07 -1.11
N ASP A 89 -6.98 -6.39 -2.24
CA ASP A 89 -6.17 -6.58 -3.45
C ASP A 89 -4.71 -6.11 -3.23
N TYR A 90 -3.74 -7.03 -3.37
CA TYR A 90 -2.32 -6.67 -3.33
C TYR A 90 -1.42 -7.64 -4.10
N CYS A 91 -0.24 -7.15 -4.47
CA CYS A 91 0.85 -7.98 -4.98
C CYS A 91 2.10 -7.84 -4.10
N LEU A 92 2.85 -8.94 -3.90
CA LEU A 92 4.18 -8.90 -3.30
C LEU A 92 5.23 -9.24 -4.35
N VAL A 93 6.21 -8.35 -4.49
CA VAL A 93 7.36 -8.55 -5.34
C VAL A 93 8.59 -8.65 -4.46
N PRO A 94 9.32 -9.79 -4.43
CA PRO A 94 10.57 -9.89 -3.71
C PRO A 94 11.55 -8.80 -4.14
N SER A 95 12.13 -8.10 -3.16
CA SER A 95 13.17 -7.11 -3.47
C SER A 95 14.48 -7.79 -3.84
N ARG A 96 15.41 -7.07 -4.50
CA ARG A 96 16.78 -7.57 -4.74
C ARG A 96 17.57 -7.91 -3.48
N HIS A 97 17.10 -7.47 -2.31
CA HIS A 97 17.68 -7.78 -1.00
C HIS A 97 16.83 -8.77 -0.18
N HIS A 98 15.91 -9.49 -0.83
CA HIS A 98 15.12 -10.53 -0.20
C HIS A 98 16.02 -11.63 0.38
N MET A 99 15.84 -11.96 1.66
CA MET A 99 16.63 -12.96 2.39
C MET A 99 18.15 -12.71 2.42
N LEU A 100 18.56 -11.44 2.26
CA LEU A 100 19.96 -11.01 2.40
C LEU A 100 20.16 -10.16 3.67
N PRO A 101 21.29 -10.29 4.39
CA PRO A 101 21.63 -9.37 5.47
C PRO A 101 21.77 -7.92 5.00
N LYS A 102 21.41 -6.95 5.85
CA LYS A 102 21.51 -5.51 5.55
C LYS A 102 22.11 -4.78 6.74
N GLY A 103 23.36 -4.33 6.61
CA GLY A 103 24.06 -3.67 7.72
C GLY A 103 24.22 -4.61 8.92
N SER A 104 23.64 -4.22 10.06
CA SER A 104 23.59 -5.03 11.28
C SER A 104 22.40 -5.99 11.35
N HIS A 105 21.40 -5.86 10.49
CA HIS A 105 20.20 -6.69 10.50
C HIS A 105 20.46 -8.05 9.83
N PRO A 106 19.88 -9.14 10.36
CA PRO A 106 19.99 -10.46 9.78
C PRO A 106 19.34 -10.56 8.39
N ALA A 107 19.48 -11.72 7.75
CA ALA A 107 18.69 -12.04 6.56
C ALA A 107 17.20 -12.07 6.91
N ALA A 108 16.41 -11.26 6.23
CA ALA A 108 14.97 -11.15 6.45
C ALA A 108 14.22 -11.14 5.10
N PRO A 109 12.95 -11.55 5.07
CA PRO A 109 12.09 -11.37 3.91
C PRO A 109 11.95 -9.88 3.59
N ARG A 110 12.15 -9.49 2.34
CA ARG A 110 11.97 -8.10 1.90
C ARG A 110 11.17 -8.04 0.62
N PHE A 111 10.19 -7.15 0.58
CA PHE A 111 9.20 -7.08 -0.48
C PHE A 111 8.84 -5.64 -0.85
N HIS A 112 8.41 -5.48 -2.09
CA HIS A 112 7.63 -4.34 -2.55
C HIS A 112 6.17 -4.80 -2.58
N VAL A 113 5.32 -4.13 -1.82
CA VAL A 113 3.88 -4.36 -1.81
C VAL A 113 3.24 -3.35 -2.75
N ILE A 114 2.48 -3.85 -3.73
CA ILE A 114 1.73 -3.01 -4.67
C ILE A 114 0.25 -3.20 -4.36
N PHE A 115 -0.43 -2.12 -4.00
CA PHE A 115 -1.87 -2.08 -3.78
C PHE A 115 -2.56 -1.37 -4.94
N PRO A 116 -3.34 -2.08 -5.77
CA PRO A 116 -4.14 -1.43 -6.80
C PRO A 116 -5.26 -0.59 -6.22
N VAL A 117 -5.43 0.60 -6.79
CA VAL A 117 -6.39 1.61 -6.32
C VAL A 117 -7.02 2.34 -7.50
N GLU A 118 -8.08 3.10 -7.24
CA GLU A 118 -8.55 4.07 -8.21
C GLU A 118 -7.45 5.10 -8.55
N ALA A 119 -7.49 5.63 -9.77
CA ALA A 119 -6.44 6.51 -10.28
C ALA A 119 -6.34 7.82 -9.48
N ILE A 120 -5.21 8.01 -8.80
CA ILE A 120 -4.86 9.24 -8.08
C ILE A 120 -4.10 10.15 -9.04
N ASN A 121 -4.65 11.33 -9.32
CA ASN A 121 -4.12 12.28 -10.32
C ASN A 121 -3.35 13.45 -9.70
N ASN A 122 -3.10 13.42 -8.39
CA ASN A 122 -2.40 14.46 -7.65
C ASN A 122 -1.25 13.85 -6.83
N ALA A 123 -0.04 14.40 -6.99
CA ALA A 123 1.16 13.88 -6.33
C ALA A 123 1.13 14.03 -4.80
N ASP A 124 0.53 15.11 -4.28
CA ASP A 124 0.42 15.37 -2.85
C ASP A 124 -0.62 14.45 -2.22
N GLU A 125 -1.73 14.18 -2.91
CA GLU A 125 -2.72 13.19 -2.51
C GLU A 125 -2.10 11.78 -2.46
N TYR A 126 -1.36 11.40 -3.51
CA TYR A 126 -0.67 10.10 -3.56
C TYR A 126 0.33 9.95 -2.40
N ALA A 127 1.15 10.97 -2.14
CA ALA A 127 2.07 10.97 -1.00
C ALA A 127 1.34 10.89 0.34
N LYS A 128 0.23 11.63 0.51
CA LYS A 128 -0.58 11.60 1.72
C LYS A 128 -1.15 10.22 2.01
N VAL A 129 -1.63 9.51 0.99
CA VAL A 129 -2.12 8.13 1.16
C VAL A 129 -1.01 7.22 1.70
N LYS A 130 0.22 7.34 1.16
CA LYS A 130 1.38 6.58 1.65
C LYS A 130 1.73 6.92 3.10
N GLU A 131 1.69 8.20 3.46
CA GLU A 131 1.90 8.65 4.84
C GLU A 131 0.86 8.06 5.81
N VAL A 132 -0.41 8.04 5.41
CA VAL A 132 -1.49 7.45 6.21
C VAL A 132 -1.29 5.95 6.36
N LEU A 133 -0.95 5.25 5.29
CA LEU A 133 -0.66 3.81 5.35
C LEU A 133 0.52 3.51 6.26
N TYR A 134 1.59 4.30 6.18
CA TYR A 134 2.74 4.17 7.07
C TYR A 134 2.37 4.38 8.55
N LYS A 135 1.53 5.39 8.85
CA LYS A 135 1.04 5.63 10.23
C LYS A 135 0.17 4.49 10.75
N LYS A 136 -0.70 3.94 9.88
CA LYS A 136 -1.60 2.83 10.25
C LYS A 136 -0.87 1.50 10.40
N TYR A 137 0.13 1.27 9.55
CA TYR A 137 0.92 0.04 9.47
C TYR A 137 2.42 0.35 9.63
N PRO A 138 2.91 0.52 10.88
CA PRO A 138 4.26 1.00 11.16
C PRO A 138 5.38 0.00 10.86
N PHE A 139 5.09 -1.09 10.14
CA PHE A 139 6.10 -2.02 9.60
C PHE A 139 6.53 -1.66 8.18
N PHE A 140 5.78 -0.81 7.46
CA PHE A 140 6.21 -0.29 6.16
C PHE A 140 7.40 0.66 6.32
N ASP A 141 8.27 0.72 5.30
CA ASP A 141 9.41 1.64 5.31
C ASP A 141 8.99 3.09 5.07
N GLY A 142 9.29 3.97 6.03
CA GLY A 142 9.05 5.42 5.96
C GLY A 142 9.96 6.15 4.96
N ASN A 143 10.97 5.49 4.39
CA ASN A 143 11.78 6.06 3.31
C ASN A 143 11.04 6.12 1.96
N VAL A 144 9.80 5.63 1.90
CA VAL A 144 9.05 5.37 0.67
C VAL A 144 7.74 6.16 0.62
N LEU A 145 7.70 7.36 1.19
CA LEU A 145 6.46 8.15 1.26
C LEU A 145 6.27 9.10 0.06
N ASP A 146 7.31 9.33 -0.74
CA ASP A 146 7.19 10.22 -1.90
C ASP A 146 6.48 9.56 -3.10
N ALA A 147 5.89 10.42 -3.95
CA ALA A 147 5.18 10.03 -5.16
C ALA A 147 6.09 9.66 -6.34
N ALA A 148 7.40 9.82 -6.20
CA ALA A 148 8.40 9.59 -7.22
C ALA A 148 9.24 8.33 -6.96
N LYS A 149 8.71 7.38 -6.17
CA LYS A 149 9.44 6.17 -5.76
C LYS A 149 9.85 5.33 -6.96
N PHE A 150 11.13 4.98 -6.95
CA PHE A 150 11.78 4.10 -7.90
C PHE A 150 11.99 2.70 -7.31
N LEU A 151 11.78 1.67 -8.14
CA LEU A 151 11.95 0.26 -7.80
C LEU A 151 13.02 -0.36 -8.72
N PHE A 152 14.00 -1.03 -8.11
CA PHE A 152 15.03 -1.73 -8.87
C PHE A 152 14.45 -2.98 -9.52
N GLY A 153 14.82 -3.20 -10.77
CA GLY A 153 14.50 -4.45 -11.45
C GLY A 153 15.16 -5.63 -10.77
N CYS A 154 14.41 -6.71 -10.58
CA CYS A 154 14.88 -7.96 -10.02
C CYS A 154 14.26 -9.14 -10.79
N ASP A 155 15.11 -10.09 -11.18
CA ASP A 155 14.65 -11.34 -11.77
C ASP A 155 14.16 -12.25 -10.64
N VAL A 156 12.87 -12.15 -10.34
CA VAL A 156 12.21 -12.91 -9.27
C VAL A 156 11.61 -14.19 -9.83
N SER A 157 11.72 -15.29 -9.09
CA SER A 157 11.16 -16.59 -9.49
C SER A 157 9.64 -16.64 -9.39
N GLU A 158 9.07 -15.86 -8.47
CA GLU A 158 7.64 -15.85 -8.17
C GLU A 158 7.27 -14.48 -7.58
N VAL A 159 6.03 -14.06 -7.82
CA VAL A 159 5.39 -12.92 -7.20
C VAL A 159 4.09 -13.39 -6.55
N THR A 160 3.75 -12.86 -5.38
CA THR A 160 2.46 -13.14 -4.75
C THR A 160 1.40 -12.28 -5.43
N TRP A 161 0.33 -12.90 -5.91
CA TRP A 161 -0.84 -12.24 -6.48
C TRP A 161 -2.06 -12.57 -5.61
N HIS A 162 -2.47 -11.63 -4.76
CA HIS A 162 -3.57 -11.79 -3.84
C HIS A 162 -4.76 -10.95 -4.30
N GLU A 163 -5.84 -11.63 -4.74
CA GLU A 163 -7.09 -10.98 -5.11
C GLU A 163 -8.08 -11.02 -3.95
N GLY A 164 -8.36 -9.85 -3.40
CA GLY A 164 -9.41 -9.59 -2.45
C GLY A 164 -10.67 -9.06 -3.14
N TRP A 165 -11.54 -8.43 -2.35
CA TRP A 165 -12.75 -7.76 -2.82
C TRP A 165 -12.84 -6.31 -2.35
N MET A 166 -11.83 -5.85 -1.60
CA MET A 166 -11.68 -4.49 -1.09
C MET A 166 -10.39 -3.85 -1.61
N SER A 167 -10.40 -2.53 -1.78
CA SER A 167 -9.17 -1.76 -1.97
C SER A 167 -8.53 -1.45 -0.62
N ILE A 168 -7.21 -1.25 -0.60
CA ILE A 168 -6.54 -0.71 0.58
C ILE A 168 -7.12 0.65 1.00
N MET A 169 -7.68 1.39 0.05
CA MET A 169 -8.33 2.68 0.29
C MET A 169 -9.60 2.54 1.15
N ASP A 170 -10.34 1.43 1.05
CA ASP A 170 -11.57 1.19 1.83
C ASP A 170 -11.26 0.98 3.31
N ASP A 171 -10.04 0.55 3.60
CA ASP A 171 -9.56 0.33 4.96
C ASP A 171 -9.01 1.65 5.58
N LEU A 172 -8.68 2.66 4.77
CA LEU A 172 -8.37 4.01 5.28
C LEU A 172 -9.68 4.74 5.63
N SER A 173 -9.79 5.32 6.83
CA SER A 173 -11.01 6.05 7.19
C SER A 173 -11.05 7.43 6.52
N ASP A 174 -12.25 7.96 6.28
CA ASP A 174 -12.44 9.33 5.74
C ASP A 174 -11.69 10.39 6.58
N GLY A 175 -11.55 10.17 7.90
CA GLY A 175 -10.80 11.05 8.80
C GLY A 175 -9.29 11.00 8.57
N ASP A 176 -8.74 9.84 8.22
CA ASP A 176 -7.31 9.64 8.03
C ASP A 176 -6.79 10.43 6.81
N LEU A 177 -7.62 10.56 5.77
CA LEU A 177 -7.29 11.31 4.55
C LEU A 177 -7.56 12.82 4.67
N VAL A 178 -8.21 13.30 5.74
CA VAL A 178 -8.60 14.72 5.92
C VAL A 178 -7.65 15.50 6.86
N MET A 179 -6.71 14.85 7.55
CA MET A 179 -5.75 15.51 8.46
C MET A 179 -4.66 16.29 7.69
N GLY A 180 -5.01 17.47 7.17
CA GLY A 180 -4.12 18.41 6.49
C GLY A 180 -4.38 19.88 6.82
N ALA A 181 -5.18 20.17 7.85
CA ALA A 181 -5.21 21.51 8.46
C ALA A 181 -4.11 21.57 9.54
N PRO A 182 -3.40 22.70 9.70
CA PRO A 182 -2.40 22.83 10.75
C PRO A 182 -3.09 22.61 12.09
N GLU A 183 -2.45 21.84 12.98
CA GLU A 183 -2.89 21.73 14.36
C GLU A 183 -2.77 23.11 15.00
N GLU A 184 -3.89 23.82 15.13
CA GLU A 184 -3.99 24.93 16.07
C GLU A 184 -4.16 24.31 17.45
N ASP A 185 -3.08 24.36 18.23
CA ASP A 185 -3.07 24.11 19.66
C ASP A 185 -4.03 25.10 20.34
N GLU A 186 -5.32 24.74 20.46
CA GLU A 186 -6.25 25.46 21.32
C GLU A 186 -6.68 24.60 22.51
N GLU A 187 -6.07 24.95 23.64
CA GLU A 187 -6.42 24.58 25.00
C GLU A 187 -7.92 24.86 25.27
N PHE A 188 -8.77 23.85 25.11
CA PHE A 188 -10.22 23.97 25.29
C PHE A 188 -10.59 23.86 26.78
N ASP A 189 -10.67 25.01 27.46
CA ASP A 189 -11.42 25.17 28.70
C ASP A 189 -12.87 25.54 28.35
N ALA A 190 -13.84 24.64 28.61
CA ALA A 190 -15.25 25.02 28.56
C ALA A 190 -16.10 24.24 29.59
N PRO A 191 -16.97 24.93 30.35
CA PRO A 191 -17.83 24.33 31.35
C PRO A 191 -19.10 23.73 30.74
N ALA A 192 -19.64 22.75 31.47
CA ALA A 192 -20.85 22.02 31.15
C ALA A 192 -22.08 22.91 30.91
N HIS A 193 -22.79 22.66 29.81
CA HIS A 193 -24.21 23.00 29.72
C HIS A 193 -25.00 21.89 29.04
N SER A 194 -25.94 21.34 29.80
CA SER A 194 -26.91 20.33 29.40
C SER A 194 -28.01 20.97 28.55
N GLY A 195 -28.33 20.37 27.41
CA GLY A 195 -29.48 20.69 26.57
C GLY A 195 -30.09 19.39 26.00
N PRO A 196 -31.40 19.33 25.74
CA PRO A 196 -32.10 18.07 25.49
C PRO A 196 -31.85 17.52 24.08
N ILE A 197 -31.66 16.21 23.98
CA ILE A 197 -31.45 15.48 22.73
C ILE A 197 -32.77 15.46 21.95
N LEU A 198 -32.78 16.12 20.78
CA LEU A 198 -33.83 15.99 19.77
C LEU A 198 -33.61 14.70 18.98
N GLU A 199 -34.60 13.82 19.06
CA GLU A 199 -34.67 12.51 18.41
C GLU A 199 -34.68 12.66 16.88
N GLY A 200 -33.76 11.99 16.19
CA GLY A 200 -33.70 11.98 14.72
C GLY A 200 -32.31 12.28 14.15
N SER A 201 -31.30 11.49 14.51
CA SER A 201 -30.04 11.44 13.76
C SER A 201 -29.61 9.98 13.62
N ARG A 202 -29.45 9.56 12.37
CA ARG A 202 -29.01 8.20 12.00
C ARG A 202 -27.61 7.98 12.56
N ASN A 203 -27.47 7.13 13.58
CA ASN A 203 -26.17 6.60 13.99
C ASN A 203 -25.63 5.72 12.87
N LYS A 204 -24.63 6.20 12.13
CA LYS A 204 -23.87 5.40 11.16
C LYS A 204 -22.72 4.60 11.80
N THR A 205 -22.57 4.66 13.12
CA THR A 205 -21.50 4.01 13.91
C THR A 205 -21.92 2.65 14.49
N LEU A 206 -22.76 1.90 13.78
CA LEU A 206 -23.10 0.52 14.14
C LEU A 206 -23.11 -0.35 12.89
N ASN A 207 -21.92 -0.71 12.37
CA ASN A 207 -21.82 -1.80 11.39
C ASN A 207 -20.42 -2.43 11.21
N HIS A 208 -19.39 -2.09 11.98
CA HIS A 208 -18.07 -2.71 11.77
C HIS A 208 -17.90 -4.08 12.44
N TYR A 209 -18.59 -4.33 13.56
CA TYR A 209 -18.47 -5.60 14.30
C TYR A 209 -19.50 -6.66 13.90
N ALA A 210 -20.64 -6.26 13.33
CA ALA A 210 -21.72 -7.20 13.00
C ALA A 210 -21.49 -8.01 11.72
N TYR A 211 -20.64 -7.53 10.80
CA TYR A 211 -20.33 -8.24 9.55
C TYR A 211 -19.23 -9.30 9.70
N ARG A 212 -18.33 -9.15 10.69
CA ARG A 212 -17.27 -10.12 10.98
C ARG A 212 -17.82 -11.48 11.39
N ASP A 213 -18.94 -11.50 12.11
CA ASP A 213 -19.57 -12.74 12.58
C ASP A 213 -20.46 -13.39 11.50
N LEU A 214 -20.96 -12.63 10.52
CA LEU A 214 -21.85 -13.17 9.47
C LEU A 214 -21.06 -13.98 8.41
N CYS A 215 -19.84 -13.53 8.06
CA CYS A 215 -19.01 -14.23 7.07
C CYS A 215 -18.47 -15.58 7.57
N PHE A 216 -18.21 -15.73 8.88
CA PHE A 216 -17.75 -17.00 9.46
C PHE A 216 -18.78 -18.14 9.36
N ILE A 217 -20.08 -17.81 9.32
CA ILE A 217 -21.17 -18.80 9.26
C ILE A 217 -21.37 -19.34 7.83
N VAL A 218 -21.03 -18.58 6.78
CA VAL A 218 -21.24 -19.01 5.40
C VAL A 218 -20.13 -19.96 4.92
N GLN A 219 -18.87 -19.72 5.31
CA GLN A 219 -17.75 -20.57 4.88
C GLN A 219 -17.72 -21.95 5.56
N THR A 220 -18.25 -22.11 6.77
CA THR A 220 -18.30 -23.41 7.45
C THR A 220 -19.39 -24.35 6.90
N ARG A 221 -20.37 -23.85 6.15
CA ARG A 221 -21.41 -24.70 5.53
C ARG A 221 -21.06 -25.24 4.15
N ILE A 222 -20.03 -24.72 3.48
CA ILE A 222 -19.61 -25.20 2.15
C ILE A 222 -18.59 -26.35 2.26
N LYS A 223 -17.84 -26.45 3.36
CA LYS A 223 -16.84 -27.52 3.56
C LYS A 223 -17.37 -28.80 4.24
N ALA A 224 -18.66 -28.87 4.56
CA ALA A 224 -19.28 -30.03 5.22
C ALA A 224 -20.41 -30.70 4.39
N GLY A 225 -20.45 -30.43 3.08
CA GLY A 225 -21.35 -31.08 2.12
C GLY A 225 -20.62 -32.03 1.19
#